data_AF-A0AAN8CUW6-F1
#
_entry.id   AF-A0AAN8CUW6-F1
#
_cell.length_a   1.000
_cell.length_b   1.000
_cell.length_c   1.000
_cell.angle_alpha   90.00
_cell.angle_beta   90.00
_cell.angle_gamma   90.00
#
_symmetry.space_group_name_H-M   'P 1'
#
loop_
_entity.id
_entity.type
_entity.pdbx_description
1 polymer ?
#
loop_
_entity_poly.entity_id
_entity_poly.type
_entity_poly.pdbx_seq_one_letter_code
_entity_poly.pdbx_strand_id
1 'polypeptide(L)'
;MQAPQLRFGTGFGKPKFPTLSPTSSLADLTNPDCWFGMHQLHINPAFLSLDVEDWAASEAFQMGAVNVRVINVVNDCAEHGAKLTSNFVAAARSEEHLQNVLQAVEHDRSKQPNLCHCKRKLDQD
;
A
#
# COMPACT_ATOMS: atom_id res chain seq x y z
N MET A 1 -9.88 26.38 -28.19
CA MET A 1 -10.13 26.40 -26.74
C MET A 1 -10.15 24.96 -26.26
N GLN A 2 -9.15 24.56 -25.48
CA GLN A 2 -9.08 23.21 -24.91
C GLN A 2 -9.93 23.19 -23.64
N ALA A 3 -10.89 22.27 -23.55
CA ALA A 3 -11.70 22.13 -22.35
C ALA A 3 -10.81 21.77 -21.14
N PRO A 4 -11.10 22.29 -19.93
CA PRO A 4 -10.34 21.91 -18.75
C PRO A 4 -10.55 20.41 -18.51
N GLN A 5 -9.45 19.66 -18.50
CA GLN A 5 -9.44 18.28 -17.99
C GLN A 5 -10.03 18.33 -16.57
N LEU A 6 -11.08 17.53 -16.34
CA LEU A 6 -11.75 17.39 -15.05
C LEU A 6 -10.71 16.84 -14.07
N ARG A 7 -9.94 17.73 -13.44
CA ARG A 7 -8.92 17.35 -12.47
C ARG A 7 -9.61 16.55 -11.37
N PHE A 8 -9.00 15.41 -11.05
CA PHE A 8 -9.32 14.56 -9.92
C PHE A 8 -9.84 15.40 -8.75
N GLY A 9 -11.16 15.41 -8.63
CA GLY A 9 -11.81 15.88 -7.42
C GLY A 9 -11.27 15.03 -6.27
N THR A 10 -11.16 15.64 -5.11
CA THR A 10 -10.88 15.03 -3.80
C THR A 10 -11.93 13.97 -3.39
N GLY A 11 -12.68 13.39 -4.33
CA GLY A 11 -13.69 12.38 -4.12
C GLY A 11 -13.08 11.00 -4.19
N PHE A 12 -13.26 10.24 -3.12
CA PHE A 12 -13.13 8.78 -3.04
C PHE A 12 -14.09 8.07 -4.03
N GLY A 13 -13.90 8.28 -5.33
CA GLY A 13 -14.57 7.54 -6.40
C GLY A 13 -13.83 6.23 -6.66
N LYS A 14 -14.55 5.18 -7.03
CA LYS A 14 -13.92 3.93 -7.47
C LYS A 14 -12.96 4.24 -8.63
N PRO A 15 -11.68 3.86 -8.56
CA PRO A 15 -10.75 4.08 -9.65
C PRO A 15 -11.31 3.45 -10.93
N LYS A 16 -11.36 4.24 -12.00
CA LYS A 16 -11.71 3.74 -13.33
C LYS A 16 -10.47 3.11 -13.92
N PHE A 17 -10.42 1.78 -13.91
CA PHE A 17 -9.33 1.04 -14.55
C PHE A 17 -9.56 0.95 -16.06
N PRO A 18 -8.50 0.97 -16.88
CA PRO A 18 -8.61 0.75 -18.31
C PRO A 18 -9.00 -0.71 -18.61
N THR A 19 -9.75 -0.93 -19.68
CA THR A 19 -10.05 -2.27 -20.18
C THR A 19 -8.81 -2.83 -20.88
N LEU A 20 -8.23 -3.91 -20.35
CA LEU A 20 -7.05 -4.56 -20.93
C LEU A 20 -7.46 -5.61 -21.96
N SER A 21 -6.68 -5.72 -23.04
CA SER A 21 -6.74 -6.83 -24.00
C SER A 21 -5.40 -7.59 -24.02
N PRO A 22 -5.34 -8.79 -24.61
CA PRO A 22 -4.08 -9.52 -24.77
C PRO A 22 -3.02 -8.79 -25.61
N THR A 23 -3.42 -7.75 -26.35
CA THR A 23 -2.52 -6.92 -27.15
C THR A 23 -2.13 -5.63 -26.45
N SER A 24 -2.69 -5.34 -25.26
CA SER A 24 -2.32 -4.17 -24.48
C SER A 24 -0.87 -4.28 -24.04
N SER A 25 -0.10 -3.25 -24.35
CA SER A 25 1.27 -3.04 -23.90
C SER A 25 1.30 -2.12 -22.68
N LEU A 26 2.44 -2.10 -21.98
CA LEU A 26 2.64 -1.15 -20.88
C LEU A 26 2.57 0.31 -21.36
N ALA A 27 2.97 0.58 -22.60
CA ALA A 27 2.90 1.91 -23.19
C ALA A 27 1.45 2.41 -23.34
N ASP A 28 0.49 1.50 -23.55
CA ASP A 28 -0.94 1.85 -23.61
C ASP A 28 -1.50 2.27 -22.24
N LEU A 29 -0.78 1.98 -21.15
CA LEU A 29 -1.14 2.32 -19.77
C LEU A 29 -0.41 3.56 -19.27
N THR A 30 0.64 4.01 -19.97
CA THR A 30 1.32 5.27 -19.64
C THR A 30 0.47 6.45 -20.09
N ASN A 31 0.09 7.29 -19.13
CA ASN A 31 -0.65 8.52 -19.37
C ASN A 31 0.15 9.72 -18.84
N PRO A 32 -0.27 10.97 -19.13
CA PRO A 32 0.41 12.15 -18.59
C PRO A 32 0.53 12.19 -17.06
N ASP A 33 -0.38 11.53 -16.33
CA ASP A 33 -0.34 11.46 -14.87
C ASP A 33 0.75 10.51 -14.34
N CYS A 34 1.24 9.57 -15.15
CA CYS A 34 2.40 8.76 -14.80
C CYS A 34 3.64 9.64 -14.57
N TRP A 35 3.78 10.73 -15.33
CA TRP A 35 4.84 11.71 -15.15
C TRP A 35 4.71 12.48 -13.84
N PHE A 36 3.47 12.72 -13.38
CA PHE A 36 3.25 13.37 -12.09
C PHE A 36 3.87 12.57 -10.94
N GLY A 37 3.71 11.23 -10.95
CA GLY A 37 4.35 10.35 -9.97
C GLY A 37 5.88 10.45 -9.99
N MET A 38 6.49 10.44 -11.18
CA MET A 38 7.95 10.58 -11.30
C MET A 38 8.46 11.94 -10.79
N HIS A 39 7.75 13.02 -11.09
CA HIS A 39 8.10 14.35 -10.61
C HIS A 39 7.97 14.48 -9.09
N GLN A 40 6.89 13.99 -8.49
CA GLN A 40 6.67 14.09 -7.04
C GLN A 40 7.64 13.23 -6.23
N LEU A 41 8.07 12.10 -6.80
CA LEU A 41 9.04 11.21 -6.17
C LEU A 41 10.50 11.57 -6.52
N HIS A 42 10.71 12.70 -7.21
CA HIS A 42 12.01 13.16 -7.67
C HIS A 42 12.80 12.07 -8.42
N ILE A 43 12.11 11.29 -9.25
CA ILE A 43 12.71 10.25 -10.08
C ILE A 43 13.16 10.89 -11.39
N ASN A 44 14.45 10.82 -11.69
CA ASN A 44 14.98 11.26 -12.97
C ASN A 44 14.63 10.23 -14.07
N PRO A 45 13.87 10.60 -15.12
CA PRO A 45 13.42 9.64 -16.13
C PRO A 45 14.48 9.29 -17.18
N ALA A 46 15.71 9.80 -17.08
CA ALA A 46 16.77 9.55 -18.07
C ALA A 46 17.04 8.06 -18.34
N PHE A 47 16.78 7.18 -17.35
CA PHE A 47 16.96 5.74 -17.52
C PHE A 47 15.89 5.09 -18.43
N LEU A 48 14.75 5.74 -18.68
CA LEU A 48 13.69 5.20 -19.55
C LEU A 48 14.11 5.10 -21.03
N SER A 49 15.18 5.79 -21.42
CA SER A 49 15.78 5.70 -22.75
C SER A 49 16.77 4.54 -22.89
N LEU A 50 17.05 3.81 -21.80
CA LEU A 50 17.95 2.67 -21.77
C LEU A 50 17.14 1.37 -21.86
N ASP A 51 17.81 0.32 -22.34
CA ASP A 51 17.28 -1.04 -22.26
C ASP A 51 17.14 -1.47 -20.79
N VAL A 52 16.16 -2.31 -20.49
CA VAL A 52 15.78 -2.69 -19.12
C VAL A 52 16.95 -3.35 -18.38
N GLU A 53 17.77 -4.09 -19.11
CA GLU A 53 18.99 -4.74 -18.66
C GLU A 53 20.01 -3.74 -18.09
N ASP A 54 20.02 -2.51 -18.62
CA ASP A 54 20.96 -1.45 -18.24
C ASP A 54 20.42 -0.54 -17.13
N TRP A 55 19.14 -0.66 -16.75
CA TRP A 55 18.53 0.19 -15.72
C TRP A 55 19.26 0.09 -14.39
N ALA A 56 19.68 -1.11 -13.99
CA ALA A 56 20.37 -1.34 -12.73
C ALA A 56 21.72 -0.60 -12.63
N ALA A 57 22.37 -0.33 -13.77
CA ALA A 57 23.61 0.42 -13.85
C ALA A 57 23.41 1.94 -13.91
N SER A 58 22.17 2.40 -14.18
CA SER A 58 21.86 3.83 -14.28
C SER A 58 21.76 4.50 -12.92
N GLU A 59 22.53 5.57 -12.73
CA GLU A 59 22.45 6.41 -11.52
C GLU A 59 21.04 6.99 -11.31
N ALA A 60 20.38 7.41 -12.41
CA ALA A 60 19.03 7.95 -12.36
C ALA A 60 18.01 6.93 -11.80
N PHE A 61 18.14 5.67 -12.22
CA PHE A 61 17.32 4.58 -11.71
C PHE A 61 17.63 4.25 -10.25
N GLN A 62 18.92 4.14 -9.89
CA GLN A 62 19.34 3.84 -8.52
C GLN A 62 18.84 4.90 -7.53
N MET A 63 18.97 6.18 -7.87
CA MET A 63 18.47 7.29 -7.06
C MET A 63 16.95 7.28 -6.94
N GLY A 64 16.24 7.03 -8.05
CA GLY A 64 14.78 6.88 -8.03
C GLY A 64 14.33 5.70 -7.15
N ALA A 65 15.02 4.57 -7.21
CA ALA A 65 14.73 3.39 -6.40
C ALA A 65 14.94 3.66 -4.89
N VAL A 66 15.97 4.42 -4.52
CA VAL A 66 16.18 4.86 -3.14
C VAL A 66 15.00 5.72 -2.68
N ASN A 67 14.59 6.70 -3.49
CA ASN A 67 13.46 7.58 -3.17
C ASN A 67 12.16 6.79 -2.97
N VAL A 68 11.89 5.80 -3.83
CA VAL A 68 10.69 4.95 -3.70
C VAL A 68 10.74 4.08 -2.45
N ARG A 69 11.90 3.52 -2.10
CA ARG A 69 12.05 2.65 -0.91
C ARG A 69 11.84 3.38 0.41
N VAL A 70 12.10 4.69 0.46
CA VAL A 70 11.90 5.50 1.67
C VAL A 70 10.47 6.04 1.80
N ILE A 71 9.63 5.88 0.77
CA ILE A 71 8.21 6.20 0.89
C ILE A 71 7.60 5.29 1.95
N ASN A 72 7.23 5.88 3.06
CA ASN A 72 6.52 5.18 4.10
C ASN A 72 5.10 4.89 3.56
N VAL A 73 4.85 3.65 3.13
CA VAL A 73 3.51 3.17 2.76
C VAL A 73 2.68 2.95 4.02
N VAL A 74 2.38 4.04 4.72
CA VAL A 74 1.62 4.05 5.98
C VAL A 74 0.19 3.52 5.78
N ASN A 75 -0.28 3.51 4.53
CA ASN A 75 -1.68 3.26 4.23
C ASN A 75 -2.06 1.78 4.21
N ASP A 76 -1.16 0.86 3.87
CA ASP A 76 -1.53 -0.57 3.79
C ASP A 76 -1.84 -1.14 5.19
N CYS A 77 -1.02 -0.85 6.20
CA CYS A 77 -1.29 -1.33 7.56
C CYS A 77 -2.57 -0.73 8.17
N ALA A 78 -2.85 0.55 7.92
CA ALA A 78 -4.05 1.21 8.42
C ALA A 78 -5.32 0.72 7.71
N GLU A 79 -5.29 0.62 6.37
CA GLU A 79 -6.39 0.09 5.57
C GLU A 79 -6.63 -1.40 5.87
N HIS A 80 -5.56 -2.18 6.03
CA HIS A 80 -5.64 -3.58 6.41
C HIS A 80 -6.17 -3.74 7.83
N GLY A 81 -5.76 -2.89 8.78
CA GLY A 81 -6.31 -2.86 10.14
C GLY A 81 -7.80 -2.52 10.18
N ALA A 82 -8.22 -1.52 9.40
CA ALA A 82 -9.63 -1.17 9.24
C ALA A 82 -10.43 -2.31 8.60
N LYS A 83 -9.87 -2.98 7.58
CA LYS A 83 -10.50 -4.12 6.92
C LYS A 83 -10.60 -5.34 7.82
N LEU A 84 -9.55 -5.65 8.59
CA LEU A 84 -9.54 -6.71 9.61
C LEU A 84 -10.62 -6.47 10.66
N THR A 85 -10.70 -5.25 11.18
CA THR A 85 -11.73 -4.86 12.16
C THR A 85 -13.13 -5.00 11.57
N SER A 86 -13.34 -4.50 10.35
CA SER A 86 -14.62 -4.62 9.64
C SER A 86 -15.01 -6.09 9.39
N ASN A 87 -14.06 -6.92 8.93
CA ASN A 87 -14.30 -8.34 8.71
C ASN A 87 -14.60 -9.08 10.02
N PHE A 88 -13.91 -8.73 11.11
CA PHE A 88 -14.13 -9.32 12.42
C PHE A 88 -15.52 -8.98 12.97
N VAL A 89 -15.94 -7.71 12.90
CA VAL A 89 -17.30 -7.28 13.28
C VAL A 89 -18.36 -8.00 12.44
N ALA A 90 -18.14 -8.13 11.12
CA ALA A 90 -19.05 -8.87 10.25
C ALA A 90 -19.11 -10.37 10.61
N ALA A 91 -17.98 -10.99 10.95
CA ALA A 91 -17.89 -12.39 11.36
C ALA A 91 -18.53 -12.65 12.72
N ALA A 92 -18.57 -11.66 13.61
CA ALA A 92 -19.20 -11.79 14.93
C ALA A 92 -20.72 -11.95 14.84
N ARG A 93 -21.36 -11.56 13.73
CA ARG A 93 -22.81 -11.72 13.43
C ARG A 93 -23.79 -10.96 14.35
N SER A 94 -23.39 -10.61 15.57
CA SER A 94 -24.15 -9.76 16.50
C SER A 94 -23.22 -9.04 17.49
N GLU A 95 -23.70 -7.93 18.06
CA GLU A 95 -22.98 -7.18 19.09
C GLU A 95 -22.75 -8.03 20.35
N GLU A 96 -23.73 -8.84 20.75
CA GLU A 96 -23.62 -9.73 21.89
C GLU A 96 -22.46 -10.74 21.72
N HIS A 97 -22.36 -11.35 20.53
CA HIS A 97 -21.28 -12.29 20.25
C HIS A 97 -19.92 -11.61 20.20
N LEU A 98 -19.85 -10.39 19.65
CA LEU A 98 -18.65 -9.57 19.67
C LEU A 98 -18.19 -9.29 21.11
N GLN A 99 -19.10 -8.83 21.98
CA GLN A 99 -18.79 -8.55 23.38
C GLN A 99 -18.33 -9.80 24.13
N ASN A 100 -18.95 -10.96 23.88
CA ASN A 100 -18.54 -12.22 24.48
C ASN A 100 -17.10 -12.60 24.09
N VAL A 101 -16.73 -12.45 22.81
CA VAL A 101 -15.36 -12.71 22.34
C VAL A 101 -14.38 -11.72 22.95
N LEU A 102 -14.71 -10.42 23.00
CA LEU A 102 -13.85 -9.41 23.61
C LEU A 102 -13.61 -9.66 25.10
N GLN A 103 -14.65 -10.07 25.84
CA GLN A 103 -14.53 -10.44 27.24
C GLN A 103 -13.64 -11.68 27.44
N ALA A 104 -13.78 -12.70 26.58
CA ALA A 104 -12.93 -13.88 26.62
C ALA A 104 -11.46 -13.55 26.35
N VAL A 105 -11.18 -12.71 25.34
CA VAL A 105 -9.83 -12.24 24.99
C VAL A 105 -9.24 -11.40 26.13
N GLU A 106 -10.02 -10.48 26.71
CA GLU A 106 -9.51 -9.63 27.80
C GLU A 106 -9.23 -10.43 29.07
N HIS A 107 -10.09 -11.39 29.38
CA HIS A 107 -9.87 -12.32 30.49
C HIS A 107 -8.60 -13.16 30.25
N ASP A 108 -8.36 -13.67 29.04
CA ASP A 108 -7.12 -14.38 28.70
C ASP A 108 -5.88 -13.47 28.81
N ARG A 109 -5.97 -12.26 28.27
CA ARG A 109 -4.91 -11.23 28.35
C ARG A 109 -4.56 -10.87 29.79
N SER A 110 -5.55 -10.79 30.69
CA SER A 110 -5.33 -10.51 32.10
C SER A 110 -4.60 -11.65 32.84
N LYS A 111 -4.80 -12.89 32.38
CA LYS A 111 -4.11 -14.09 32.91
C LYS A 111 -2.72 -14.27 32.33
N GLN A 112 -2.49 -13.81 31.11
CA GLN A 112 -1.21 -13.88 30.41
C GLN A 112 -0.73 -12.49 29.96
N PRO A 113 -0.32 -11.62 30.89
CA PRO A 113 0.15 -10.30 30.52
C PRO A 113 1.46 -10.40 29.72
N ASN A 114 1.43 -9.87 28.48
CA ASN A 114 2.58 -9.57 27.63
C ASN A 114 3.43 -10.75 27.09
N LEU A 115 2.83 -11.58 26.23
CA LEU A 115 3.58 -12.52 25.37
C LEU A 115 4.61 -11.83 24.44
N CYS A 116 4.41 -10.55 24.11
CA CYS A 116 5.33 -9.76 23.29
C CYS A 116 6.71 -9.51 23.94
N HIS A 117 6.84 -9.65 25.27
CA HIS A 117 8.12 -9.52 25.97
C HIS A 117 8.82 -10.86 26.23
N CYS A 118 8.12 -11.99 26.14
CA CYS A 118 8.71 -13.31 26.38
C CYS A 118 9.60 -13.80 25.24
N LYS A 119 9.37 -13.37 23.99
CA LYS A 119 10.21 -13.76 22.84
C LYS A 119 11.66 -13.25 22.89
N ARG A 120 11.99 -12.31 23.79
CA ARG A 120 13.35 -11.76 23.92
C ARG A 120 14.27 -12.54 24.88
N LYS A 121 13.75 -13.54 25.61
CA LYS A 121 14.52 -14.28 26.62
C LYS A 121 14.95 -15.70 26.21
N LEU A 122 14.65 -16.13 24.98
CA LEU A 122 14.94 -17.49 24.52
C LEU A 122 16.24 -17.62 23.71
N ASP A 123 16.98 -16.53 23.50
CA ASP A 123 18.25 -16.53 22.74
C ASP A 123 19.50 -16.30 23.63
N GLN A 124 19.41 -16.61 24.93
CA GLN A 124 20.57 -16.64 25.82
C GLN A 124 20.55 -17.93 26.64
N ASP A 125 20.99 -19.03 26.04
CA ASP A 125 21.65 -20.18 26.69
C ASP A 125 22.50 -20.92 25.65
#